data_AF-A0AAV5CLW9-F1
#
_entry.id   AF-A0AAV5CLW9-F1
#
_cell.length_a   1.000
_cell.length_b   1.000
_cell.length_c   1.000
_cell.angle_alpha   90.00
_cell.angle_beta   90.00
_cell.angle_gamma   90.00
#
_symmetry.space_group_name_H-M   'P 1'
#
loop_
_entity.id
_entity.type
_entity.pdbx_description
1 polymer ?
#
loop_
_entity_poly.entity_id
_entity_poly.type
_entity_poly.pdbx_seq_one_letter_code
_entity_poly.pdbx_strand_id
1 'polypeptide(L)'
;MSSSSPSSEAPSLTPSAVAALLARCASRAAAAATHGRLLRCSRAFFSSPYLANCLAAAYSRLGAAHSAVALLRHAPVRLNVFSHNILLAALISSRLLEGARKLFDGMPHRDAVSYNSIISGYIAGSRPG
;
A
#
# COMPACT_ATOMS: atom_id res chain seq x y z
N MET A 1 13.38 2.65 -50.20
CA MET A 1 14.17 2.64 -48.96
C MET A 1 13.22 3.01 -47.83
N SER A 2 12.54 2.02 -47.27
CA SER A 2 11.62 2.20 -46.14
C SER A 2 12.04 1.19 -45.07
N SER A 3 12.83 1.65 -44.10
CA SER A 3 13.10 0.90 -42.89
C SER A 3 12.47 1.66 -41.73
N SER A 4 11.21 1.36 -41.50
CA SER A 4 10.47 1.72 -40.29
C SER A 4 11.13 0.98 -39.13
N SER A 5 11.93 1.67 -38.33
CA SER A 5 12.43 1.13 -37.07
C SER A 5 11.25 1.00 -36.09
N PRO A 6 11.04 -0.15 -35.45
CA PRO A 6 10.10 -0.23 -34.35
C PRO A 6 10.71 0.49 -33.15
N SER A 7 9.98 1.47 -32.65
CA SER A 7 10.24 2.22 -31.42
C SER A 7 10.57 1.26 -30.27
N SER A 8 11.83 1.22 -29.85
CA SER A 8 12.22 0.63 -28.57
C SER A 8 11.82 1.61 -27.47
N GLU A 9 10.54 1.62 -27.11
CA GLU A 9 10.09 2.20 -25.85
C GLU A 9 10.72 1.37 -24.73
N ALA A 10 11.85 1.86 -24.19
CA ALA A 10 12.28 1.46 -22.87
C ALA A 10 11.06 1.61 -21.94
N PRO A 11 10.69 0.60 -21.13
CA PRO A 11 9.48 0.67 -20.34
C PRO A 11 9.61 1.84 -19.37
N SER A 12 8.97 2.95 -19.72
CA SER A 12 8.84 4.09 -18.84
C SER A 12 8.16 3.54 -17.58
N LEU A 13 8.87 3.61 -16.45
CA LEU A 13 8.36 3.17 -15.16
C LEU A 13 7.25 4.13 -14.74
N THR A 14 6.07 4.00 -15.32
CA THR A 14 4.92 4.84 -15.00
C THR A 14 4.33 4.40 -13.65
N PRO A 15 3.72 5.32 -12.87
CA PRO A 15 3.05 4.97 -11.63
C PRO A 15 1.97 3.89 -11.81
N SER A 16 1.28 3.90 -12.96
CA SER A 16 0.29 2.90 -13.35
C SER A 16 0.90 1.51 -13.52
N ALA A 17 1.99 1.39 -14.30
CA ALA A 17 2.66 0.11 -14.53
C ALA A 17 3.19 -0.48 -13.21
N VAL A 18 3.74 0.36 -12.34
CA VAL A 18 4.21 -0.03 -11.00
C VAL A 18 3.04 -0.53 -10.14
N ALA A 19 1.91 0.18 -10.13
CA ALA A 19 0.72 -0.23 -9.38
C ALA A 19 0.19 -1.59 -9.86
N ALA A 20 0.14 -1.82 -11.19
CA ALA A 20 -0.26 -3.09 -11.76
C ALA A 20 0.68 -4.24 -11.36
N LEU A 21 1.99 -3.99 -11.31
CA LEU A 21 2.97 -4.97 -10.83
C LEU A 21 2.77 -5.30 -9.35
N LEU A 22 2.51 -4.29 -8.51
CA LEU A 22 2.25 -4.47 -7.09
C LEU A 22 0.94 -5.23 -6.82
N ALA A 23 -0.10 -4.98 -7.62
CA ALA A 23 -1.35 -5.72 -7.56
C ALA A 23 -1.15 -7.21 -7.89
N ARG A 24 -0.20 -7.53 -8.77
CA ARG A 24 0.14 -8.91 -9.19
C ARG A 24 1.22 -9.59 -8.34
N CYS A 25 1.83 -8.88 -7.39
CA CYS A 25 2.86 -9.48 -6.54
C CYS A 25 2.28 -10.67 -5.77
N ALA A 26 2.91 -11.84 -5.94
CA ALA A 26 2.53 -13.09 -5.29
C ALA A 26 3.38 -13.40 -4.05
N SER A 27 4.46 -12.66 -3.81
CA SER A 27 5.34 -12.87 -2.66
C SER A 27 5.85 -11.57 -2.06
N ARG A 28 6.16 -11.62 -0.75
CA ARG A 28 6.79 -10.52 -0.01
C ARG A 28 8.11 -10.07 -0.66
N ALA A 29 8.88 -11.03 -1.17
CA ALA A 29 10.13 -10.76 -1.88
C ALA A 29 9.91 -9.97 -3.18
N ALA A 30 8.87 -10.29 -3.96
CA ALA A 30 8.54 -9.57 -5.18
C ALA A 30 8.15 -8.10 -4.90
N ALA A 31 7.31 -7.88 -3.88
CA ALA A 31 6.93 -6.54 -3.43
C ALA A 31 8.15 -5.74 -2.92
N ALA A 32 9.05 -6.38 -2.16
CA ALA A 32 10.29 -5.77 -1.70
C ALA A 32 11.26 -5.44 -2.83
N ALA A 33 11.37 -6.30 -3.85
CA ALA A 33 12.18 -6.02 -5.03
C ALA A 33 11.63 -4.83 -5.84
N THR A 34 10.30 -4.73 -5.98
CA THR A 34 9.68 -3.55 -6.63
C THR A 34 9.90 -2.29 -5.80
N HIS A 35 9.71 -2.36 -4.49
CA HIS A 35 10.01 -1.27 -3.56
C HIS A 35 11.48 -0.81 -3.70
N GLY A 36 12.44 -1.74 -3.64
CA GLY A 36 13.88 -1.43 -3.78
C GLY A 36 14.25 -0.88 -5.16
N ARG A 37 13.51 -1.23 -6.21
CA ARG A 37 13.66 -0.58 -7.54
C ARG A 37 13.12 0.84 -7.53
N LEU A 38 11.97 1.09 -6.91
CA LEU A 38 11.39 2.43 -6.81
C LEU A 38 12.30 3.40 -6.04
N LEU A 39 12.92 2.93 -4.95
CA LEU A 39 13.88 3.72 -4.18
C LEU A 39 15.12 4.11 -5.00
N ARG A 40 15.54 3.25 -5.94
CA ARG A 40 16.68 3.51 -6.83
C ARG A 40 16.34 4.39 -8.02
N CYS A 41 15.12 4.28 -8.57
CA CYS A 41 14.73 4.99 -9.77
C CYS A 41 14.41 6.47 -9.52
N SER A 42 13.73 6.83 -8.42
CA SER A 42 13.61 8.24 -7.98
C SER A 42 12.86 8.36 -6.66
N ARG A 43 13.40 9.17 -5.74
CA ARG A 43 12.74 9.54 -4.47
C ARG A 43 11.40 10.26 -4.68
N ALA A 44 11.18 10.86 -5.86
CA ALA A 44 9.93 11.52 -6.22
C ALA A 44 8.73 10.55 -6.34
N PHE A 45 8.96 9.26 -6.62
CA PHE A 45 7.88 8.26 -6.64
C PHE A 45 7.27 8.07 -5.24
N PHE A 46 8.06 8.25 -4.18
CA PHE A 46 7.58 8.22 -2.80
C PHE A 46 6.85 9.49 -2.39
N SER A 47 6.95 10.60 -3.13
CA SER A 47 6.11 11.78 -2.90
C SER A 47 4.66 11.57 -3.35
N SER A 48 4.37 10.54 -4.15
CA SER A 48 3.02 10.24 -4.60
C SER A 48 2.26 9.39 -3.56
N PRO A 49 1.18 9.90 -2.95
CA PRO A 49 0.36 9.11 -2.01
C PRO A 49 -0.23 7.88 -2.67
N TYR A 50 -0.51 7.94 -3.97
CA TYR A 50 -1.07 6.82 -4.74
C TYR A 50 -0.15 5.59 -4.72
N LEU A 51 1.14 5.76 -5.01
CA LEU A 51 2.09 4.66 -5.07
C LEU A 51 2.42 4.10 -3.69
N ALA A 52 2.53 4.97 -2.69
CA ALA A 52 2.71 4.56 -1.31
C ALA A 52 1.53 3.69 -0.84
N ASN A 53 0.31 4.07 -1.21
CA ASN A 53 -0.90 3.31 -0.95
C ASN A 53 -0.92 1.95 -1.67
N CYS A 54 -0.52 1.89 -2.95
CA CYS A 54 -0.41 0.62 -3.68
C CYS A 54 0.62 -0.34 -3.06
N LEU A 55 1.79 0.19 -2.66
CA LEU A 55 2.82 -0.59 -1.97
C LEU A 55 2.30 -1.13 -0.64
N ALA A 56 1.66 -0.27 0.16
CA ALA A 56 1.07 -0.67 1.44
C ALA A 56 0.01 -1.75 1.24
N ALA A 57 -0.90 -1.60 0.29
CA ALA A 57 -1.91 -2.60 -0.04
C ALA A 57 -1.28 -3.94 -0.46
N ALA A 58 -0.22 -3.91 -1.27
CA ALA A 58 0.50 -5.13 -1.67
C ALA A 58 1.15 -5.83 -0.48
N TYR A 59 1.87 -5.10 0.38
CA TYR A 59 2.46 -5.68 1.60
C TYR A 59 1.39 -6.26 2.54
N SER A 60 0.27 -5.58 2.66
CA SER A 60 -0.86 -6.01 3.51
C SER A 60 -1.46 -7.32 3.02
N ARG A 61 -1.72 -7.42 1.70
CA ARG A 61 -2.21 -8.65 1.06
C ARG A 61 -1.25 -9.83 1.20
N LEU A 62 0.05 -9.54 1.34
CA LEU A 62 1.10 -10.54 1.49
C LEU A 62 1.44 -10.87 2.96
N GLY A 63 0.59 -10.47 3.91
CA GLY A 63 0.76 -10.76 5.34
C GLY A 63 1.89 -9.97 6.01
N ALA A 64 2.37 -8.90 5.37
CA ALA A 64 3.45 -8.04 5.87
C ALA A 64 2.90 -6.68 6.32
N ALA A 65 1.84 -6.65 7.12
CA ALA A 65 1.21 -5.41 7.56
C ALA A 65 2.17 -4.49 8.33
N HIS A 66 3.12 -5.03 9.11
CA HIS A 66 4.15 -4.23 9.76
C HIS A 66 4.98 -3.43 8.73
N SER A 67 5.34 -4.05 7.60
CA SER A 67 6.04 -3.38 6.51
C SER A 67 5.16 -2.34 5.81
N ALA A 68 3.87 -2.63 5.62
CA ALA A 68 2.91 -1.66 5.06
C ALA A 68 2.78 -0.40 5.93
N VAL A 69 2.67 -0.60 7.25
CA VAL A 69 2.57 0.48 8.24
C VAL A 69 3.86 1.28 8.33
N ALA A 70 5.01 0.61 8.40
CA ALA A 70 6.31 1.28 8.41
C ALA A 70 6.49 2.12 7.15
N LEU A 71 6.14 1.59 5.97
CA LEU A 71 6.25 2.30 4.71
C LEU A 71 5.46 3.60 4.70
N LEU A 72 4.18 3.58 5.12
CA LEU A 72 3.35 4.79 5.12
C LEU A 72 3.72 5.78 6.24
N ARG A 73 4.23 5.31 7.38
CA ARG A 73 4.72 6.19 8.45
C ARG A 73 6.02 6.90 8.09
N HIS A 74 6.89 6.23 7.31
CA HIS A 74 8.17 6.80 6.88
C HIS A 74 8.10 7.45 5.49
N ALA A 75 6.98 7.33 4.79
CA ALA A 75 6.77 8.03 3.53
C ALA A 75 6.74 9.55 3.79
N PRO A 76 7.47 10.35 3.02
CA PRO A 76 7.46 11.81 3.13
C PRO A 76 6.18 12.40 2.51
N VAL A 77 5.02 11.84 2.83
CA VAL A 77 3.72 12.18 2.23
C VAL A 77 2.69 12.41 3.30
N ARG A 78 1.86 13.44 3.13
CA ARG A 78 0.65 13.62 3.93
C ARG A 78 -0.34 12.50 3.59
N LEU A 79 -0.56 11.62 4.55
CA LEU A 79 -1.57 10.57 4.46
C LEU A 79 -2.97 11.21 4.44
N ASN A 80 -3.80 10.82 3.47
CA ASN A 80 -5.20 11.20 3.44
C ASN A 80 -6.07 10.10 4.09
N VAL A 81 -7.38 10.31 4.17
CA VAL A 81 -8.32 9.32 4.75
C VAL A 81 -8.21 7.96 4.05
N PHE A 82 -8.05 7.96 2.74
CA PHE A 82 -7.89 6.73 1.95
C PHE A 82 -6.63 5.94 2.32
N SER A 83 -5.48 6.61 2.50
CA SER A 83 -4.25 5.98 2.98
C SER A 83 -4.43 5.33 4.36
N HIS A 84 -5.11 6.02 5.28
CA HIS A 84 -5.39 5.47 6.61
C HIS A 84 -6.35 4.27 6.54
N ASN A 85 -7.35 4.30 5.67
CA ASN A 85 -8.27 3.19 5.46
C ASN A 85 -7.55 1.93 4.95
N ILE A 86 -6.57 2.08 4.04
CA ILE A 86 -5.72 0.96 3.60
C ILE A 86 -4.96 0.36 4.78
N LEU A 87 -4.36 1.19 5.63
CA LEU A 87 -3.63 0.74 6.82
C LEU A 87 -4.54 0.08 7.86
N LEU A 88 -5.75 0.60 8.05
CA LEU A 88 -6.74 -0.04 8.92
C LEU A 88 -7.07 -1.45 8.44
N ALA A 89 -7.41 -1.59 7.15
CA ALA A 89 -7.68 -2.89 6.55
C ALA A 89 -6.48 -3.85 6.70
N ALA A 90 -5.25 -3.34 6.54
CA ALA A 90 -4.02 -4.10 6.70
C ALA A 90 -3.80 -4.64 8.12
N LEU A 91 -4.00 -3.78 9.11
CA LEU A 91 -3.82 -4.12 10.52
C LEU A 91 -4.91 -5.11 10.95
N ILE A 92 -6.14 -4.91 10.51
CA ILE A 92 -7.27 -5.81 10.79
C ILE A 92 -7.05 -7.18 10.15
N SER A 93 -6.66 -7.25 8.88
CA SER A 93 -6.43 -8.53 8.18
C SER A 93 -5.28 -9.33 8.78
N SER A 94 -4.33 -8.63 9.43
CA SER A 94 -3.21 -9.25 10.15
C SER A 94 -3.51 -9.52 11.63
N ARG A 95 -4.78 -9.38 12.05
CA ARG A 95 -5.24 -9.54 13.45
C ARG A 95 -4.55 -8.61 14.46
N LEU A 96 -3.98 -7.50 14.00
CA LEU A 96 -3.36 -6.46 14.83
C LEU A 96 -4.38 -5.39 15.22
N LEU A 97 -5.45 -5.81 15.90
CA LEU A 97 -6.60 -4.98 16.25
C LEU A 97 -6.23 -3.76 17.10
N GLU A 98 -5.32 -3.91 18.07
CA GLU A 98 -4.83 -2.79 18.87
C GLU A 98 -4.13 -1.73 18.02
N GLY A 99 -3.31 -2.17 17.07
CA GLY A 99 -2.64 -1.27 16.13
C GLY A 99 -3.65 -0.54 15.24
N ALA A 100 -4.67 -1.25 14.76
CA ALA A 100 -5.74 -0.66 13.97
C ALA A 100 -6.50 0.40 14.77
N ARG A 101 -6.81 0.12 16.05
CA ARG A 101 -7.48 1.07 16.94
C ARG A 101 -6.66 2.33 17.16
N LYS A 102 -5.37 2.18 17.51
CA LYS A 102 -4.45 3.33 17.68
C LYS A 102 -4.37 4.19 16.42
N LEU A 103 -4.35 3.56 15.25
CA LEU A 103 -4.34 4.29 13.99
C LEU A 103 -5.65 5.05 13.78
N PHE A 104 -6.79 4.40 13.97
CA PHE A 104 -8.13 5.00 13.84
C PHE A 104 -8.31 6.20 14.78
N ASP A 105 -7.86 6.07 16.02
CA ASP A 105 -7.93 7.14 17.03
C ASP A 105 -7.04 8.32 16.65
N GLY A 106 -5.92 8.09 15.95
CA GLY A 106 -5.02 9.13 15.43
C GLY A 106 -5.44 9.78 14.11
N MET A 107 -6.49 9.32 13.44
CA MET A 107 -6.93 9.89 12.15
C MET A 107 -7.52 11.30 12.33
N PRO A 108 -7.05 12.32 11.59
CA PRO A 108 -7.60 13.68 11.67
C PRO A 108 -9.00 13.78 11.05
N HIS A 109 -9.26 12.97 10.03
CA HIS A 109 -10.55 12.87 9.34
C HIS A 109 -10.89 11.39 9.16
N ARG A 110 -12.17 11.04 9.35
CA ARG A 110 -12.69 9.68 9.25
C ARG A 110 -13.92 9.68 8.36
N ASP A 111 -14.07 8.64 7.57
CA ASP A 111 -15.24 8.42 6.72
C ASP A 111 -15.96 7.12 7.09
N ALA A 112 -17.09 6.86 6.43
CA ALA A 112 -17.85 5.62 6.65
C ALA A 112 -16.99 4.36 6.47
N VAL A 113 -15.99 4.39 5.57
CA VAL A 113 -15.07 3.27 5.36
C VAL A 113 -14.15 3.06 6.58
N SER A 114 -13.66 4.14 7.22
CA SER A 114 -12.87 4.05 8.45
C SER A 114 -13.65 3.35 9.57
N TYR A 115 -14.90 3.79 9.81
CA TYR A 115 -15.76 3.22 10.85
C TYR A 115 -16.12 1.76 10.54
N ASN A 116 -16.54 1.47 9.30
CA ASN A 116 -16.90 0.12 8.87
C ASN A 116 -15.73 -0.85 8.99
N SER A 117 -14.51 -0.38 8.68
CA SER A 117 -13.30 -1.20 8.82
C SER A 117 -13.11 -1.63 10.27
N ILE A 118 -13.09 -0.69 11.22
CA ILE A 118 -12.88 -1.00 12.63
C ILE A 118 -13.96 -1.91 13.21
N ILE A 119 -15.24 -1.63 12.92
CA ILE A 119 -16.35 -2.45 13.39
C ILE A 119 -16.21 -3.89 12.86
N SER A 120 -15.95 -4.04 11.55
CA SER A 120 -15.73 -5.35 10.93
C SER A 120 -14.52 -6.07 11.53
N GLY A 121 -13.46 -5.34 11.85
CA GLY A 121 -12.28 -5.89 12.51
C GLY A 121 -12.58 -6.45 13.89
N TYR A 122 -13.32 -5.70 14.72
CA TYR A 122 -13.74 -6.20 16.04
C TYR A 122 -14.63 -7.42 15.92
N ILE A 123 -15.63 -7.41 15.03
CA ILE A 123 -16.51 -8.57 14.80
C ILE A 123 -15.72 -9.81 14.38
N ALA A 124 -14.73 -9.65 13.49
CA ALA A 124 -13.88 -10.75 13.04
C ALA A 124 -12.93 -11.26 14.15
N GLY A 125 -12.46 -10.37 15.04
CA GLY A 125 -11.63 -10.71 16.19
C GLY A 125 -12.40 -11.38 17.34
N SER A 126 -13.69 -11.08 17.49
CA SER A 126 -14.57 -11.63 18.54
C SER A 126 -15.01 -13.07 18.31
N ARG A 127 -14.72 -13.67 17.14
CA ARG A 127 -14.99 -15.09 16.90
C ARG A 127 -13.77 -15.90 17.33
N PRO A 128 -13.81 -16.62 18.47
CA PRO A 128 -12.87 -17.71 18.70
C PRO A 128 -13.20 -18.79 17.66
N GLY A 129 -12.22 -19.12 16.82
CA GLY A 129 -12.25 -20.35 16.04
C GLY A 129 -11.83 -21.52 16.91
#